data_AF-A0A1Y6LPF3-F1
#
_entry.id   AF-A0A1Y6LPF3-F1
#
_cell.length_a   1.000
_cell.length_b   1.000
_cell.length_c   1.000
_cell.angle_alpha   90.00
_cell.angle_beta   90.00
_cell.angle_gamma   90.00
#
_symmetry.space_group_name_H-M   'P 1'
#
loop_
_entity.id
_entity.type
_entity.pdbx_description
1 polymer ?
#
loop_
_entity_poly.entity_id
_entity_poly.type
_entity_poly.pdbx_seq_one_letter_code
_entity_poly.pdbx_strand_id
1 'polypeptide(L)'
;MTRSKHPILLSLYSTLLTAAEPQSLTIISIGFLTNLAALLSSPSGLDLVTSKVAKLVVMGGRYQPGRKQGDPYEPGWEFNFGGQDSNATATILRSWPRSVPITFSGGELGETIFSGQDLRTTTPFESHVRAAYEWYVGRCSTTRESWDPLTVLYGVLGLDGFTKLGVRSPFKYGNQWGYNSIVAANGSNAWVDDPRVTNQHWLELADGVANSSVSWLLNRFYEHDPISKSCPGQVATAVSLAKQEL
;
A
#
# COMPACT_ATOMS: atom_id res chain seq x y z
N MET A 1 -0.76 3.14 36.97
CA MET A 1 -0.47 1.79 36.42
C MET A 1 -0.96 1.73 34.98
N THR A 2 -0.07 1.94 34.02
CA THR A 2 -0.37 1.84 32.58
C THR A 2 -0.24 0.39 32.16
N ARG A 3 -1.38 -0.31 32.04
CA ARG A 3 -1.43 -1.61 31.37
C ARG A 3 -0.92 -1.37 29.95
N SER A 4 0.25 -1.91 29.60
CA SER A 4 0.80 -1.86 28.24
C SER A 4 -0.28 -2.34 27.28
N LYS A 5 -0.72 -1.48 26.35
CA LYS A 5 -1.93 -1.71 25.55
C LYS A 5 -1.77 -2.83 24.50
N HIS A 6 -0.60 -3.46 24.34
CA HIS A 6 -0.35 -4.32 23.16
C HIS A 6 0.53 -5.58 23.37
N PRO A 7 0.49 -6.32 24.51
CA PRO A 7 1.35 -7.50 24.71
C PRO A 7 1.10 -8.63 23.69
N ILE A 8 -0.14 -8.80 23.23
CA ILE A 8 -0.53 -9.84 22.26
C ILE A 8 0.01 -9.52 20.85
N LEU A 9 0.02 -8.24 20.48
CA LEU A 9 0.48 -7.84 19.14
C LEU A 9 2.01 -7.88 19.04
N LEU A 10 2.71 -7.46 20.09
CA LEU A 10 4.16 -7.62 20.18
C LEU A 10 4.56 -9.10 20.18
N SER A 11 3.85 -9.96 20.92
CA SER A 11 4.14 -11.39 20.89
C SER A 11 3.91 -12.00 19.52
N LEU A 12 2.87 -11.58 18.79
CA LEU A 12 2.61 -12.03 17.42
C LEU A 12 3.75 -11.63 16.46
N TYR A 13 4.13 -10.35 16.44
CA TYR A 13 5.25 -9.89 15.61
C TYR A 13 6.54 -10.64 15.94
N SER A 14 6.89 -10.77 17.22
CA SER A 14 8.08 -11.49 17.64
C SER A 14 8.05 -12.95 17.22
N THR A 15 6.91 -13.62 17.33
CA THR A 15 6.76 -15.03 16.92
C THR A 15 6.95 -15.19 15.41
N LEU A 16 6.26 -14.38 14.61
CA LEU A 16 6.33 -14.46 13.15
C LEU A 16 7.72 -14.11 12.62
N LEU A 17 8.34 -13.03 13.15
CA LEU A 17 9.69 -12.63 12.74
C LEU A 17 10.72 -13.68 13.14
N THR A 18 10.65 -14.23 14.36
CA THR A 18 11.61 -15.25 14.81
C THR A 18 11.57 -16.50 13.93
N ALA A 19 10.37 -16.94 13.55
CA ALA A 19 10.17 -18.13 12.73
C ALA A 19 10.51 -17.94 11.24
N ALA A 20 10.58 -16.70 10.76
CA ALA A 20 10.79 -16.43 9.34
C ALA A 20 12.24 -16.64 8.91
N GLU A 21 12.42 -16.95 7.63
CA GLU A 21 13.73 -16.94 6.98
C GLU A 21 14.29 -15.51 6.91
N PRO A 22 15.63 -15.34 6.85
CA PRO A 22 16.23 -14.02 6.71
C PRO A 22 15.66 -13.25 5.51
N GLN A 23 15.34 -11.97 5.73
CA GLN A 23 14.85 -11.04 4.71
C GLN A 23 13.71 -11.60 3.82
N SER A 24 12.78 -12.36 4.42
CA SER A 24 11.70 -13.02 3.68
C SER A 24 10.34 -12.33 3.84
N LEU A 25 10.12 -11.59 4.94
CA LEU A 25 8.81 -11.04 5.26
C LEU A 25 8.61 -9.66 4.65
N THR A 26 7.51 -9.47 3.93
CA THR A 26 7.00 -8.14 3.58
C THR A 26 5.98 -7.70 4.63
N ILE A 27 6.20 -6.56 5.25
CA ILE A 27 5.21 -5.92 6.13
C ILE A 27 4.42 -4.93 5.28
N ILE A 28 3.09 -5.04 5.30
CA ILE A 28 2.19 -4.09 4.64
C ILE A 28 1.35 -3.41 5.73
N SER A 29 1.58 -2.12 5.96
CA SER A 29 0.84 -1.31 6.92
C SER A 29 -0.18 -0.45 6.20
N ILE A 30 -1.47 -0.74 6.42
CA ILE A 30 -2.61 0.01 5.87
C ILE A 30 -3.33 0.83 6.95
N GLY A 31 -2.60 1.20 8.00
CA GLY A 31 -3.14 1.89 9.17
C GLY A 31 -2.04 2.56 9.98
N PHE A 32 -2.39 3.02 11.19
CA PHE A 32 -1.46 3.70 12.08
C PHE A 32 -0.22 2.84 12.41
N LEU A 33 0.93 3.51 12.47
CA LEU A 33 2.23 2.86 12.69
C LEU A 33 2.56 2.57 14.16
N THR A 34 1.61 2.77 15.09
CA THR A 34 1.81 2.58 16.53
C THR A 34 2.32 1.19 16.90
N ASN A 35 1.81 0.15 16.25
CA ASN A 35 2.25 -1.23 16.51
C ASN A 35 3.69 -1.48 16.05
N LEU A 36 4.07 -0.94 14.89
CA LEU A 36 5.44 -1.06 14.40
C LEU A 36 6.41 -0.23 15.26
N ALA A 37 6.00 0.94 15.73
CA ALA A 37 6.80 1.76 16.62
C ALA A 37 7.04 1.06 17.97
N ALA A 38 6.00 0.42 18.52
CA ALA A 38 6.11 -0.41 19.72
C ALA A 38 7.01 -1.63 19.48
N LEU A 39 6.93 -2.28 18.31
CA LEU A 39 7.82 -3.38 17.93
C LEU A 39 9.27 -2.90 17.91
N LEU A 40 9.61 -1.84 17.17
CA LEU A 40 10.98 -1.34 17.10
C LEU A 40 11.54 -0.92 18.46
N SER A 41 10.68 -0.45 19.37
CA SER A 41 11.06 -0.07 20.74
C SER A 41 11.23 -1.25 21.68
N SER A 42 10.86 -2.47 21.26
CA SER A 42 11.03 -3.68 22.07
C SER A 42 12.48 -4.18 22.03
N PRO A 43 12.96 -4.91 23.07
CA PRO A 43 14.37 -5.28 23.19
C PRO A 43 15.00 -5.98 21.98
N SER A 44 14.24 -6.80 21.25
CA SER A 44 14.72 -7.52 20.07
C SER A 44 14.11 -7.03 18.75
N GLY A 45 13.22 -6.05 18.79
CA GLY A 45 12.40 -5.69 17.64
C GLY A 45 13.22 -5.11 16.48
N LEU A 46 14.20 -4.26 16.77
CA LEU A 46 15.09 -3.70 15.75
C LEU A 46 15.90 -4.79 15.04
N ASP A 47 16.47 -5.73 15.80
CA ASP A 47 17.27 -6.83 15.26
C ASP A 47 16.42 -7.80 14.44
N LEU A 48 15.22 -8.12 14.93
CA LEU A 48 14.26 -8.96 14.21
C LEU A 48 13.81 -8.30 12.90
N VAL A 49 13.46 -7.01 12.91
CA VAL A 49 13.09 -6.29 11.68
C VAL A 49 14.26 -6.28 10.71
N THR A 50 15.45 -5.92 11.18
CA THR A 50 16.67 -5.84 10.35
C THR A 50 17.02 -7.18 9.69
N SER A 51 16.85 -8.29 10.40
CA SER A 51 17.25 -9.62 9.91
C SER A 51 16.16 -10.35 9.11
N LYS A 52 14.88 -10.09 9.38
CA LYS A 52 13.77 -10.91 8.86
C LYS A 52 12.91 -10.20 7.83
N VAL A 53 12.86 -8.87 7.85
CA VAL A 53 11.98 -8.10 6.97
C VAL A 53 12.69 -7.78 5.66
N ALA A 54 12.06 -8.17 4.55
CA ALA A 54 12.49 -7.86 3.20
C ALA A 54 12.21 -6.40 2.82
N LYS A 55 11.02 -5.91 3.15
CA LYS A 55 10.56 -4.54 2.88
C LYS A 55 9.36 -4.17 3.75
N LEU A 56 9.18 -2.87 3.97
CA LEU A 56 7.97 -2.28 4.52
C LEU A 56 7.22 -1.53 3.42
N VAL A 57 5.92 -1.75 3.33
CA VAL A 57 5.02 -1.00 2.44
C VAL A 57 3.97 -0.31 3.30
N VAL A 58 3.79 0.99 3.13
CA VAL A 58 2.94 1.82 3.99
C VAL A 58 1.91 2.56 3.15
N MET A 59 0.63 2.40 3.46
CA MET A 59 -0.39 3.36 3.04
C MET A 59 -0.24 4.58 3.95
N GLY A 60 0.22 5.69 3.40
CA GLY A 60 0.28 6.94 4.14
C GLY A 60 1.28 7.96 3.62
N GLY A 61 1.16 9.15 4.19
CA GLY A 61 1.84 10.35 3.73
C GLY A 61 1.19 10.96 2.48
N ARG A 62 1.63 12.17 2.16
CA ARG A 62 1.28 12.92 0.96
C ARG A 62 2.53 13.16 0.13
N TYR A 63 2.46 12.82 -1.15
CA TYR A 63 3.47 13.11 -2.14
C TYR A 63 2.90 13.94 -3.28
N GLN A 64 3.77 14.68 -3.97
CA GLN A 64 3.38 15.62 -5.01
C GLN A 64 3.58 14.95 -6.37
N PRO A 65 2.51 14.50 -7.05
CA PRO A 65 2.64 13.76 -8.31
C PRO A 65 3.37 14.59 -9.35
N GLY A 66 4.39 14.01 -9.98
CA GLY A 66 5.15 14.67 -11.05
C GLY A 66 6.09 15.79 -10.57
N ARG A 67 6.26 15.98 -9.25
CA ARG A 67 7.32 16.83 -8.69
C ARG A 67 8.67 16.34 -9.22
N LYS A 68 9.54 17.26 -9.65
CA LYS A 68 10.91 16.91 -10.00
C LYS A 68 11.81 16.99 -8.78
N GLN A 69 12.79 16.09 -8.73
CA GLN A 69 13.82 16.12 -7.71
C GLN A 69 14.53 17.48 -7.72
N GLY A 70 14.67 18.12 -6.56
CA GLY A 70 15.19 19.48 -6.39
C GLY A 70 14.11 20.57 -6.29
N ASP A 71 12.88 20.31 -6.73
CA ASP A 71 11.77 21.28 -6.59
C ASP A 71 11.40 21.47 -5.12
N PRO A 72 10.88 22.63 -4.69
CA PRO A 72 10.31 22.78 -3.35
C PRO A 72 9.26 21.70 -3.06
N TYR A 73 9.19 21.24 -1.81
CA TYR A 73 8.19 20.27 -1.38
C TYR A 73 7.24 20.91 -0.38
N GLU A 74 5.94 20.86 -0.67
CA GLU A 74 4.92 21.37 0.25
C GLU A 74 4.50 20.26 1.22
N PRO A 75 4.55 20.51 2.54
CA PRO A 75 4.08 19.54 3.52
C PRO A 75 2.62 19.17 3.32
N GLY A 76 2.29 17.89 3.45
CA GLY A 76 0.92 17.39 3.32
C GLY A 76 0.51 16.54 4.51
N TRP A 77 -0.77 16.61 4.87
CA TRP A 77 -1.35 15.82 5.97
C TRP A 77 -2.06 14.58 5.42
N GLU A 78 -1.89 13.44 6.08
CA GLU A 78 -2.54 12.17 5.76
C GLU A 78 -2.99 11.48 7.07
N PHE A 79 -4.12 10.76 7.01
CA PHE A 79 -4.82 10.21 8.16
C PHE A 79 -4.00 9.17 8.95
N ASN A 80 -3.41 8.17 8.28
CA ASN A 80 -2.58 7.16 8.95
C ASN A 80 -1.31 7.75 9.58
N PHE A 81 -0.81 8.86 9.03
CA PHE A 81 0.37 9.55 9.55
C PHE A 81 0.06 10.45 10.74
N GLY A 82 -1.04 11.19 10.71
CA GLY A 82 -1.33 12.26 11.68
C GLY A 82 -2.60 12.09 12.51
N GLY A 83 -3.49 11.17 12.15
CA GLY A 83 -4.86 11.08 12.70
C GLY A 83 -4.94 10.55 14.13
N GLN A 84 -3.99 9.71 14.56
CA GLN A 84 -3.99 9.13 15.91
C GLN A 84 -2.69 9.38 16.69
N ASP A 85 -1.54 9.01 16.11
CA ASP A 85 -0.24 9.06 16.79
C ASP A 85 0.87 9.44 15.81
N SER A 86 1.02 10.75 15.56
CA SER A 86 2.07 11.29 14.69
C SER A 86 3.47 11.00 15.20
N ASN A 87 3.64 10.78 16.51
CA ASN A 87 4.93 10.44 17.10
C ASN A 87 5.36 9.01 16.78
N ALA A 88 4.42 8.05 16.70
CA ALA A 88 4.71 6.71 16.20
C ALA A 88 5.20 6.75 14.75
N THR A 89 4.54 7.54 13.89
CA THR A 89 4.95 7.75 12.50
C THR A 89 6.36 8.35 12.42
N ALA A 90 6.62 9.43 13.17
CA ALA A 90 7.94 10.05 13.23
C ALA A 90 9.03 9.07 13.74
N THR A 91 8.67 8.20 14.67
CA THR A 91 9.58 7.16 15.19
C THR A 91 9.91 6.13 14.10
N ILE A 92 8.92 5.64 13.36
CA ILE A 92 9.19 4.73 12.23
C ILE A 92 10.09 5.39 11.19
N LEU A 93 9.73 6.58 10.70
CA LEU A 93 10.51 7.23 9.63
C LEU A 93 11.96 7.52 10.04
N ARG A 94 12.20 7.81 11.32
CA ARG A 94 13.54 8.08 11.85
C ARG A 94 14.35 6.83 12.18
N SER A 95 13.71 5.81 12.73
CA SER A 95 14.38 4.67 13.37
C SER A 95 14.29 3.36 12.59
N TRP A 96 13.56 3.33 11.46
CA TRP A 96 13.52 2.14 10.62
C TRP A 96 14.92 1.78 10.10
N PRO A 97 15.32 0.49 10.11
CA PRO A 97 16.64 0.07 9.64
C PRO A 97 16.90 0.50 8.20
N ARG A 98 18.05 1.14 7.94
CA ARG A 98 18.42 1.58 6.58
C ARG A 98 18.62 0.44 5.59
N SER A 99 18.91 -0.76 6.08
CA SER A 99 19.03 -1.97 5.25
C SER A 99 17.68 -2.53 4.78
N VAL A 100 16.57 -2.09 5.39
CA VAL A 100 15.21 -2.56 5.04
C VAL A 100 14.51 -1.43 4.27
N PRO A 101 14.20 -1.61 2.98
CA PRO A 101 13.56 -0.58 2.17
C PRO A 101 12.12 -0.30 2.63
N ILE A 102 11.70 0.95 2.43
CA ILE A 102 10.32 1.41 2.66
C ILE A 102 9.73 1.91 1.35
N THR A 103 8.51 1.48 1.03
CA THR A 103 7.72 2.08 -0.04
C THR A 103 6.43 2.66 0.52
N PHE A 104 6.11 3.89 0.15
CA PHE A 104 4.90 4.58 0.53
C PHE A 104 3.89 4.61 -0.62
N SER A 105 2.63 4.32 -0.31
CA SER A 105 1.48 4.58 -1.16
C SER A 105 0.75 5.79 -0.58
N GLY A 106 0.93 6.95 -1.22
CA GLY A 106 0.43 8.22 -0.71
C GLY A 106 -1.08 8.38 -0.81
N GLY A 107 -1.60 9.35 -0.04
CA GLY A 107 -3.00 9.73 -0.07
C GLY A 107 -3.48 10.16 -1.45
N GLU A 108 -2.67 10.94 -2.16
CA GLU A 108 -2.97 11.45 -3.51
C GLU A 108 -3.13 10.34 -4.56
N LEU A 109 -2.40 9.23 -4.42
CA LEU A 109 -2.50 8.10 -5.35
C LEU A 109 -3.85 7.39 -5.18
N GLY A 110 -4.24 7.11 -3.94
CA GLY A 110 -5.50 6.41 -3.64
C GLY A 110 -6.76 7.26 -3.83
N GLU A 111 -6.65 8.59 -3.69
CA GLU A 111 -7.76 9.54 -3.83
C GLU A 111 -8.37 9.55 -5.23
N THR A 112 -7.58 9.20 -6.25
CA THR A 112 -7.99 9.37 -7.65
C THR A 112 -8.41 8.05 -8.31
N ILE A 113 -8.20 6.92 -7.65
CA ILE A 113 -8.49 5.58 -8.17
C ILE A 113 -9.63 4.98 -7.38
N PHE A 114 -10.79 4.89 -8.03
CA PHE A 114 -12.00 4.33 -7.43
C PHE A 114 -12.14 2.85 -7.79
N SER A 115 -12.50 1.99 -6.84
CA SER A 115 -12.82 0.59 -7.07
C SER A 115 -14.16 0.23 -6.41
N GLY A 116 -14.68 -0.95 -6.74
CA GLY A 116 -15.92 -1.50 -6.22
C GLY A 116 -17.20 -1.11 -6.96
N GLN A 117 -17.12 -0.35 -8.07
CA GLN A 117 -18.29 0.20 -8.78
C GLN A 117 -19.32 -0.87 -9.16
N ASP A 118 -18.84 -2.02 -9.65
CA ASP A 118 -19.69 -3.03 -10.25
C ASP A 118 -20.03 -4.18 -9.29
N LEU A 119 -19.55 -4.16 -8.03
CA LEU A 119 -19.72 -5.29 -7.10
C LEU A 119 -21.17 -5.72 -6.92
N ARG A 120 -22.12 -4.80 -7.05
CA ARG A 120 -23.56 -5.10 -6.95
C ARG A 120 -24.08 -5.97 -8.08
N THR A 121 -23.52 -5.84 -9.27
CA THR A 121 -23.94 -6.53 -10.49
C THR A 121 -23.02 -7.70 -10.82
N THR A 122 -21.75 -7.65 -10.43
CA THR A 122 -20.74 -8.66 -10.78
C THR A 122 -20.47 -9.68 -9.68
N THR A 123 -20.98 -9.50 -8.46
CA THR A 123 -20.80 -10.46 -7.36
C THR A 123 -22.10 -10.97 -6.75
N PRO A 124 -22.12 -12.21 -6.24
CA PRO A 124 -23.26 -12.75 -5.48
C PRO A 124 -23.63 -11.86 -4.28
N PHE A 125 -24.88 -11.95 -3.84
CA PHE A 125 -25.35 -11.20 -2.68
C PHE A 125 -24.57 -11.55 -1.40
N GLU A 126 -24.08 -12.79 -1.31
CA GLU A 126 -23.30 -13.35 -0.20
C GLU A 126 -21.83 -12.90 -0.20
N SER A 127 -21.39 -12.13 -1.21
CA SER A 127 -20.01 -11.66 -1.28
C SER A 127 -19.67 -10.77 -0.09
N HIS A 128 -18.72 -11.20 0.74
CA HIS A 128 -18.22 -10.42 1.87
C HIS A 128 -17.56 -9.11 1.42
N VAL A 129 -16.93 -9.10 0.23
CA VAL A 129 -16.32 -7.90 -0.34
C VAL A 129 -17.40 -6.89 -0.69
N ARG A 130 -18.46 -7.31 -1.39
CA ARG A 130 -19.61 -6.46 -1.68
C ARG A 130 -20.23 -5.91 -0.39
N ALA A 131 -20.50 -6.78 0.58
CA ALA A 131 -21.09 -6.38 1.85
C ALA A 131 -20.23 -5.31 2.54
N ALA A 132 -18.91 -5.51 2.63
CA ALA A 132 -18.00 -4.55 3.25
C ALA A 132 -18.07 -3.16 2.61
N TYR A 133 -18.10 -3.09 1.27
CA TYR A 133 -18.23 -1.82 0.55
C TYR A 133 -19.62 -1.17 0.72
N GLU A 134 -20.70 -1.95 0.69
CA GLU A 134 -22.06 -1.44 0.93
C GLU A 134 -22.23 -0.87 2.34
N TRP A 135 -21.65 -1.52 3.35
CA TRP A 135 -21.68 -1.05 4.74
C TRP A 135 -20.84 0.22 4.94
N TYR A 136 -19.69 0.33 4.28
CA TYR A 136 -18.81 1.48 4.42
C TYR A 136 -19.32 2.70 3.66
N VAL A 137 -19.68 2.54 2.38
CA VAL A 137 -20.09 3.66 1.50
C VAL A 137 -21.54 4.06 1.73
N GLY A 138 -22.40 3.09 2.08
CA GLY A 138 -23.83 3.27 2.26
C GLY A 138 -24.66 2.52 1.21
N ARG A 139 -25.95 2.33 1.50
CA ARG A 139 -26.86 1.39 0.81
C ARG A 139 -27.11 1.61 -0.68
N CYS A 140 -26.52 2.62 -1.32
CA CYS A 140 -26.75 2.91 -2.75
C CYS A 140 -25.50 2.81 -3.62
N SER A 141 -24.31 2.57 -3.04
CA SER A 141 -23.06 2.53 -3.80
C SER A 141 -22.06 1.56 -3.17
N THR A 142 -21.18 1.02 -4.00
CA THR A 142 -20.00 0.25 -3.61
C THR A 142 -18.73 0.89 -4.15
N THR A 143 -18.79 2.09 -4.70
CA THR A 143 -17.64 2.80 -5.25
C THR A 143 -16.88 3.54 -4.16
N ARG A 144 -15.57 3.32 -4.06
CA ARG A 144 -14.70 3.97 -3.07
C ARG A 144 -13.28 4.16 -3.61
N GLU A 145 -12.61 5.20 -3.15
CA GLU A 145 -11.18 5.45 -3.30
C GLU A 145 -10.34 4.27 -2.77
N SER A 146 -9.18 4.03 -3.38
CA SER A 146 -8.48 2.74 -3.25
C SER A 146 -7.12 2.82 -2.54
N TRP A 147 -7.01 3.58 -1.44
CA TRP A 147 -5.72 3.72 -0.72
C TRP A 147 -5.11 2.38 -0.26
N ASP A 148 -5.81 1.67 0.62
CA ASP A 148 -5.31 0.40 1.18
C ASP A 148 -5.20 -0.70 0.12
N PRO A 149 -6.19 -0.88 -0.79
CA PRO A 149 -6.06 -1.89 -1.84
C PRO A 149 -4.88 -1.69 -2.78
N LEU A 150 -4.54 -0.45 -3.16
CA LEU A 150 -3.35 -0.17 -3.98
C LEU A 150 -2.07 -0.52 -3.23
N THR A 151 -2.03 -0.20 -1.94
CA THR A 151 -0.90 -0.51 -1.05
C THR A 151 -0.70 -2.03 -0.95
N VAL A 152 -1.78 -2.79 -0.77
CA VAL A 152 -1.73 -4.27 -0.72
C VAL A 152 -1.32 -4.84 -2.08
N LEU A 153 -1.90 -4.34 -3.18
CA LEU A 153 -1.61 -4.79 -4.53
C LEU A 153 -0.10 -4.66 -4.84
N TYR A 154 0.49 -3.49 -4.57
CA TYR A 154 1.93 -3.30 -4.69
C TYR A 154 2.72 -4.12 -3.66
N GLY A 155 2.26 -4.21 -2.42
CA GLY A 155 2.94 -4.98 -1.37
C GLY A 155 3.17 -6.43 -1.76
N VAL A 156 2.14 -7.07 -2.34
CA VAL A 156 2.15 -8.46 -2.79
C VAL A 156 2.95 -8.65 -4.08
N LEU A 157 2.71 -7.82 -5.10
CA LEU A 157 3.29 -8.05 -6.43
C LEU A 157 4.66 -7.37 -6.62
N GLY A 158 4.94 -6.29 -5.89
CA GLY A 158 6.04 -5.39 -6.23
C GLY A 158 5.89 -4.83 -7.66
N LEU A 159 6.95 -4.22 -8.20
CA LEU A 159 6.93 -3.73 -9.58
C LEU A 159 6.98 -4.90 -10.59
N ASP A 160 7.73 -5.96 -10.29
CA ASP A 160 7.98 -7.04 -11.27
C ASP A 160 6.88 -8.10 -11.30
N GLY A 161 6.13 -8.28 -10.21
CA GLY A 161 5.17 -9.39 -10.07
C GLY A 161 3.95 -9.28 -10.97
N PHE A 162 3.63 -8.09 -11.50
CA PHE A 162 2.52 -7.89 -12.43
C PHE A 162 2.68 -8.69 -13.73
N THR A 163 3.92 -8.98 -14.14
CA THR A 163 4.20 -9.81 -15.31
C THR A 163 3.60 -11.22 -15.18
N LYS A 164 3.48 -11.75 -13.96
CA LYS A 164 2.82 -13.05 -13.68
C LYS A 164 1.32 -13.02 -13.96
N LEU A 165 0.72 -11.83 -13.99
CA LEU A 165 -0.67 -11.58 -14.36
C LEU A 165 -0.83 -11.25 -15.84
N GLY A 166 0.26 -11.24 -16.62
CA GLY A 166 0.25 -10.87 -18.04
C GLY A 166 0.07 -9.37 -18.29
N VAL A 167 0.25 -8.52 -17.26
CA VAL A 167 0.14 -7.06 -17.39
C VAL A 167 1.43 -6.37 -16.96
N ARG A 168 1.64 -5.14 -17.44
CA ARG A 168 2.74 -4.30 -16.94
C ARG A 168 2.38 -3.74 -15.56
N SER A 169 3.39 -3.40 -14.77
CA SER A 169 3.18 -2.71 -13.49
C SER A 169 2.40 -1.41 -13.74
N PRO A 170 1.28 -1.19 -13.02
CA PRO A 170 0.61 0.11 -13.04
C PRO A 170 1.37 1.16 -12.23
N PHE A 171 2.40 0.75 -11.47
CA PHE A 171 3.14 1.61 -10.56
C PHE A 171 4.57 1.86 -11.03
N LYS A 172 5.11 3.02 -10.65
CA LYS A 172 6.54 3.37 -10.67
C LYS A 172 6.91 4.05 -9.35
N TYR A 173 8.21 4.20 -9.08
CA TYR A 173 8.64 5.12 -8.03
C TYR A 173 8.60 6.57 -8.53
N GLY A 174 8.04 7.47 -7.72
CA GLY A 174 8.01 8.90 -8.01
C GLY A 174 9.33 9.63 -7.74
N ASN A 175 10.33 8.92 -7.20
CA ASN A 175 11.62 9.47 -6.81
C ASN A 175 12.79 8.55 -7.15
N GLN A 176 13.98 9.14 -7.18
CA GLN A 176 15.24 8.40 -7.31
C GLN A 176 15.92 8.20 -5.95
N TRP A 177 15.81 9.17 -5.06
CA TRP A 177 16.46 9.19 -3.75
C TRP A 177 15.75 10.14 -2.79
N GLY A 178 16.20 10.15 -1.53
CA GLY A 178 15.62 10.90 -0.43
C GLY A 178 14.84 10.02 0.54
N TYR A 179 14.14 10.68 1.45
CA TYR A 179 13.40 10.01 2.51
C TYR A 179 12.19 10.83 2.94
N ASN A 180 11.25 10.14 3.58
CA ASN A 180 10.06 10.77 4.14
C ASN A 180 10.34 11.30 5.55
N SER A 181 9.82 12.50 5.88
CA SER A 181 9.99 13.12 7.19
C SER A 181 8.70 13.77 7.68
N ILE A 182 8.40 13.62 8.97
CA ILE A 182 7.36 14.42 9.62
C ILE A 182 7.93 15.79 9.92
N VAL A 183 7.25 16.85 9.46
CA VAL A 183 7.72 18.24 9.54
C VAL A 183 6.81 19.14 10.36
N ALA A 184 5.64 18.62 10.78
CA ALA A 184 4.71 19.36 11.63
C ALA A 184 4.11 18.46 12.73
N ALA A 185 3.70 19.06 13.85
CA ALA A 185 3.19 18.34 15.02
C ALA A 185 1.92 17.52 14.74
N ASN A 186 1.11 17.96 13.77
CA ASN A 186 -0.10 17.26 13.33
C ASN A 186 0.20 16.01 12.48
N GLY A 187 1.47 15.66 12.23
CA GLY A 187 1.86 14.52 11.41
C GLY A 187 1.96 14.82 9.92
N SER A 188 1.91 16.08 9.48
CA SER A 188 2.19 16.39 8.08
C SER A 188 3.61 15.99 7.71
N ASN A 189 3.74 15.33 6.56
CA ASN A 189 5.02 14.88 6.03
C ASN A 189 5.50 15.74 4.86
N ALA A 190 6.81 15.76 4.68
CA ALA A 190 7.46 16.25 3.48
C ALA A 190 8.53 15.27 3.02
N TRP A 191 8.76 15.20 1.70
CA TRP A 191 9.90 14.47 1.18
C TRP A 191 11.16 15.32 1.31
N VAL A 192 12.23 14.70 1.79
CA VAL A 192 13.54 15.31 1.89
C VAL A 192 14.44 14.69 0.85
N ASP A 193 14.89 15.53 -0.06
CA ASP A 193 15.86 15.21 -1.08
C ASP A 193 17.24 14.98 -0.43
N ASP A 194 17.68 13.73 -0.34
CA ASP A 194 19.05 13.34 0.05
C ASP A 194 19.58 12.19 -0.84
N PRO A 195 20.57 12.42 -1.72
CA PRO A 195 21.08 11.40 -2.64
C PRO A 195 21.80 10.24 -1.94
N ARG A 196 22.09 10.36 -0.65
CA ARG A 196 22.67 9.29 0.18
C ARG A 196 21.62 8.28 0.67
N VAL A 197 20.34 8.57 0.47
CA VAL A 197 19.24 7.69 0.87
C VAL A 197 18.52 7.19 -0.38
N THR A 198 18.65 5.90 -0.67
CA THR A 198 18.12 5.27 -1.89
C THR A 198 17.18 4.11 -1.61
N ASN A 199 16.86 3.88 -0.34
CA ASN A 199 16.03 2.75 0.11
C ASN A 199 14.59 3.16 0.46
N GLN A 200 14.21 4.42 0.23
CA GLN A 200 12.84 4.89 0.45
C GLN A 200 12.26 5.42 -0.86
N HIS A 201 11.03 5.03 -1.14
CA HIS A 201 10.30 5.49 -2.32
C HIS A 201 8.82 5.75 -2.05
N TRP A 202 8.19 6.64 -2.81
CA TRP A 202 6.74 6.67 -2.93
C TRP A 202 6.29 6.17 -4.30
N LEU A 203 5.07 5.65 -4.37
CA LEU A 203 4.47 5.17 -5.60
C LEU A 203 3.76 6.28 -6.38
N GLU A 204 3.91 6.23 -7.70
CA GLU A 204 3.09 6.94 -8.67
C GLU A 204 2.53 5.95 -9.69
N LEU A 205 1.57 6.39 -10.50
CA LEU A 205 1.18 5.65 -11.69
C LEU A 205 2.31 5.68 -12.72
N ALA A 206 2.55 4.52 -13.34
CA ALA A 206 3.48 4.41 -14.46
C ALA A 206 3.00 5.24 -15.66
N ASP A 207 3.94 5.66 -16.51
CA ASP A 207 3.63 6.52 -17.64
C ASP A 207 2.60 5.87 -18.59
N GLY A 208 1.55 6.63 -18.93
CA GLY A 208 0.46 6.17 -19.78
C GLY A 208 -0.56 5.25 -19.09
N VAL A 209 -0.43 4.97 -17.79
CA VAL A 209 -1.42 4.20 -17.04
C VAL A 209 -2.55 5.11 -16.57
N ALA A 210 -3.78 4.80 -16.99
CA ALA A 210 -4.96 5.52 -16.56
C ALA A 210 -5.52 4.95 -15.24
N ASN A 211 -6.11 5.81 -14.40
CA ASN A 211 -6.76 5.41 -13.14
C ASN A 211 -7.77 4.27 -13.37
N SER A 212 -8.56 4.35 -14.44
CA SER A 212 -9.55 3.33 -14.80
C SER A 212 -8.96 1.95 -15.08
N SER A 213 -7.71 1.86 -15.56
CA SER A 213 -7.03 0.58 -15.78
C SER A 213 -6.67 -0.09 -14.46
N VAL A 214 -6.28 0.69 -13.46
CA VAL A 214 -5.98 0.19 -12.11
C VAL A 214 -7.27 -0.15 -11.36
N SER A 215 -8.30 0.68 -11.49
CA SER A 215 -9.66 0.39 -11.01
C SER A 215 -10.17 -0.94 -11.53
N TRP A 216 -10.04 -1.17 -12.85
CA TRP A 216 -10.43 -2.43 -13.47
C TRP A 216 -9.67 -3.61 -12.86
N LEU A 217 -8.35 -3.50 -12.70
CA LEU A 217 -7.54 -4.58 -12.12
C LEU A 217 -7.96 -4.90 -10.67
N LEU A 218 -8.22 -3.89 -9.85
CA LEU A 218 -8.71 -4.07 -8.48
C LEU A 218 -10.08 -4.76 -8.46
N ASN A 219 -11.02 -4.32 -9.32
CA ASN A 219 -12.35 -4.94 -9.41
C ASN A 219 -12.26 -6.42 -9.79
N ARG A 220 -11.33 -6.80 -10.69
CA ARG A 220 -11.08 -8.23 -10.97
C ARG A 220 -10.71 -8.99 -9.70
N PHE A 221 -9.83 -8.47 -8.85
CA PHE A 221 -9.49 -9.15 -7.60
C PHE A 221 -10.65 -9.21 -6.60
N TYR A 222 -11.57 -8.25 -6.61
CA TYR A 222 -12.72 -8.23 -5.69
C TYR A 222 -13.84 -9.18 -6.12
N GLU A 223 -14.00 -9.35 -7.44
CA GLU A 223 -15.08 -10.14 -8.03
C GLU A 223 -14.79 -11.63 -8.03
N HIS A 224 -13.51 -12.02 -8.09
CA HIS A 224 -13.13 -13.43 -8.15
C HIS A 224 -12.97 -14.02 -6.76
N ASP A 225 -13.56 -15.21 -6.58
CA ASP A 225 -13.31 -16.02 -5.39
C ASP A 225 -11.81 -16.39 -5.36
N PRO A 226 -11.06 -16.07 -4.30
CA PRO A 226 -9.65 -16.45 -4.19
C PRO A 226 -9.43 -17.97 -4.19
N ILE A 227 -10.47 -18.78 -3.94
CA ILE A 227 -10.45 -20.25 -4.05
C ILE A 227 -10.52 -20.71 -5.52
N SER A 228 -11.09 -19.89 -6.41
CA SER A 228 -11.09 -20.19 -7.84
C SER A 228 -9.67 -20.10 -8.39
N LYS A 229 -9.09 -21.26 -8.74
CA LYS A 229 -7.68 -21.38 -9.20
C LYS A 229 -7.39 -20.72 -10.55
N SER A 230 -8.39 -20.09 -11.18
CA SER A 230 -8.25 -19.40 -12.46
C SER A 230 -7.79 -17.96 -12.24
N CYS A 231 -6.55 -17.64 -12.62
CA CYS A 231 -6.10 -16.25 -12.66
C CYS A 231 -6.90 -15.46 -13.72
N PRO A 232 -7.25 -14.18 -13.47
CA PRO A 232 -8.11 -13.38 -14.35
C PRO A 232 -7.63 -13.22 -15.81
N GLY A 233 -6.37 -13.57 -16.12
CA GLY A 233 -5.77 -13.49 -17.46
C GLY A 233 -5.83 -14.77 -18.30
N GLN A 234 -6.35 -15.89 -17.79
CA GLN A 234 -6.44 -17.14 -18.55
C GLN A 234 -7.77 -17.32 -19.30
N VAL A 235 -8.75 -16.43 -19.11
CA VAL A 235 -10.02 -16.44 -19.84
C VAL A 235 -10.01 -15.36 -20.92
N ALA A 236 -8.99 -15.37 -21.77
CA ALA A 236 -8.98 -14.62 -23.02
C ALA A 236 -8.82 -15.61 -24.17
N THR A 237 -9.87 -16.39 -24.42
CA THR A 237 -9.99 -17.14 -25.67
C THR A 237 -11.41 -16.98 -26.22
N ALA A 238 -11.48 -16.47 -27.45
CA ALA A 238 -12.61 -16.47 -28.37
C ALA A 238 -13.78 -15.49 -28.10
N VAL A 239 -13.55 -14.21 -28.37
CA VAL A 239 -14.54 -13.44 -29.14
C VAL A 239 -13.84 -12.94 -30.40
N SER A 240 -14.07 -13.68 -31.48
CA SER A 240 -13.69 -13.33 -32.84
C SER A 240 -14.28 -11.96 -33.20
N LEU A 241 -13.40 -11.02 -33.58
CA LEU A 241 -13.77 -9.82 -34.33
C LEU A 241 -14.38 -10.26 -35.67
N ALA A 242 -15.71 -10.35 -35.72
CA ALA A 242 -16.43 -10.44 -36.98
C ALA A 242 -16.36 -9.06 -37.66
N LYS A 243 -15.60 -9.06 -38.75
CA LYS A 243 -15.53 -8.08 -39.83
C LYS A 243 -16.74 -7.14 -39.94
N GLN A 244 -16.46 -5.84 -39.92
CA GLN A 244 -17.23 -4.85 -40.67
C GLN A 244 -17.07 -5.16 -42.16
N GLU A 245 -18.15 -5.59 -42.82
CA GLU A 245 -18.49 -5.24 -44.21
C GLU A 245 -20.01 -5.42 -44.37
N LEU A 246 -20.72 -4.28 -44.37
CA LEU A 246 -21.81 -3.89 -45.29
C LEU A 246 -22.23 -2.46 -44.92
#